data_AF-A0A496XQN9-F1
#
_entry.id   AF-A0A496XQN9-F1
#
_cell.length_a   1.000
_cell.length_b   1.000
_cell.length_c   1.000
_cell.angle_alpha   90.00
_cell.angle_beta   90.00
_cell.angle_gamma   90.00
#
_symmetry.space_group_name_H-M   'P 1'
#
loop_
_entity.id
_entity.type
_entity.pdbx_description
1 polymer ?
#
loop_
_entity_poly.entity_id
_entity_poly.type
_entity_poly.pdbx_seq_one_letter_code
_entity_poly.pdbx_strand_id
1 'polypeptide(L)'
;MELNDIEILPEAQRPTKKCHKCHSIYVTDTECESCGLQFRPHELGEPLGPRSFFTLKEEFEGQKNIFTKRKSMIFKIYRKKLILRFRALLEALEYSFDDLDSWNTFNFELLELARYLASSPQNKYLLNRILLEKRDHPQFFELNKVIQIGREAPLVEIDSYPFKKTIYFLCFLLLLVPICMFLNKFYFIA
;
A
#
# COMPACT_ATOMS: atom_id res chain seq x y z
N MET A 1 2.81 -12.94 54.84
CA MET A 1 3.41 -12.34 53.63
C MET A 1 4.26 -13.43 53.03
N GLU A 2 3.62 -14.32 52.28
CA GLU A 2 4.24 -15.51 51.70
C GLU A 2 4.75 -15.11 50.30
N LEU A 3 6.06 -15.29 50.09
CA LEU A 3 6.68 -15.16 48.78
C LEU A 3 6.20 -16.36 47.94
N ASN A 4 5.50 -16.08 46.84
CA ASN A 4 5.20 -17.09 45.83
C ASN A 4 6.49 -17.47 45.10
N ASP A 5 6.85 -18.74 45.19
CA ASP A 5 7.87 -19.36 44.36
C ASP A 5 7.42 -19.34 42.89
N ILE A 6 8.22 -18.67 42.04
CA ILE A 6 8.06 -18.72 40.60
C ILE A 6 8.59 -20.08 40.15
N GLU A 7 7.69 -21.03 39.85
CA GLU A 7 8.04 -22.29 39.20
C GLU A 7 8.68 -22.01 37.83
N ILE A 8 10.01 -22.13 37.76
CA ILE A 8 10.76 -22.11 36.51
C ILE A 8 10.53 -23.47 35.83
N LEU A 9 9.60 -23.51 34.89
CA LEU A 9 9.36 -24.68 34.04
C LEU A 9 10.65 -25.06 33.27
N PRO A 10 11.06 -26.35 33.26
CA PRO A 10 12.26 -26.80 32.58
C PRO A 10 12.18 -26.56 31.07
N GLU A 11 13.30 -26.09 30.51
CA GLU A 11 13.49 -25.61 29.13
C GLU A 11 13.20 -26.66 28.03
N ALA A 12 12.93 -27.90 28.42
CA ALA A 12 12.79 -29.07 27.56
C ALA A 12 11.39 -29.29 26.94
N GLN A 13 10.40 -28.43 27.21
CA GLN A 13 9.02 -28.59 26.72
C GLN A 13 8.55 -27.50 25.75
N ARG A 14 9.46 -26.69 25.19
CA ARG A 14 9.05 -25.74 24.15
C ARG A 14 8.82 -26.49 22.84
N PRO A 15 7.67 -26.29 22.16
CA PRO A 15 7.42 -26.92 20.87
C PRO A 15 8.53 -26.54 19.88
N THR A 16 9.20 -27.54 19.31
CA THR A 16 10.25 -27.35 18.30
C THR A 16 9.69 -26.58 17.11
N LYS A 17 10.09 -25.31 16.95
CA LYS A 17 9.78 -24.50 15.77
C LYS A 17 10.40 -25.18 14.54
N LYS A 18 9.61 -25.37 13.47
CA LYS A 18 10.08 -25.90 12.18
C LYS A 18 9.97 -24.84 11.10
N CYS A 19 10.97 -24.75 10.23
CA CYS A 19 10.97 -23.84 9.09
C CYS A 19 9.89 -24.26 8.08
N HIS A 20 8.98 -23.37 7.68
CA HIS A 20 7.94 -23.72 6.69
C HIS A 20 8.49 -23.95 5.28
N LYS A 21 9.65 -23.37 4.94
CA LYS A 21 10.24 -23.45 3.59
C LYS A 21 11.03 -24.73 3.35
N CYS A 22 11.76 -25.21 4.36
CA CYS A 22 12.64 -26.37 4.22
C CYS A 22 12.39 -27.47 5.26
N HIS A 23 11.40 -27.30 6.13
CA HIS A 23 11.05 -28.21 7.23
C HIS A 23 12.16 -28.52 8.23
N SER A 24 13.26 -27.76 8.18
CA SER A 24 14.36 -27.85 9.15
C SER A 24 13.90 -27.49 10.55
N ILE A 25 14.46 -28.18 11.54
CA ILE A 25 14.31 -27.88 12.98
C ILE A 25 15.37 -26.90 13.48
N TYR A 26 16.39 -26.59 12.66
CA TYR A 26 17.44 -25.62 12.95
C TYR A 26 16.92 -24.20 12.65
N VAL A 27 16.12 -23.70 13.59
CA VAL A 27 15.38 -22.44 13.50
C VAL A 27 15.75 -21.58 14.69
N THR A 28 16.37 -20.43 14.46
CA THR A 28 16.54 -19.38 15.47
C THR A 28 15.31 -18.48 15.48
N ASP A 29 15.21 -17.55 16.44
CA ASP A 29 14.11 -16.57 16.47
C ASP A 29 14.12 -15.58 15.29
N THR A 30 15.21 -15.51 14.52
CA THR A 30 15.38 -14.53 13.45
C THR A 30 15.59 -15.15 12.07
N GLU A 31 16.13 -16.37 11.98
CA GLU A 31 16.40 -17.04 10.71
C GLU A 31 16.47 -18.57 10.79
N CYS A 32 16.26 -19.22 9.64
CA CYS A 32 16.50 -20.64 9.46
C CYS A 32 17.96 -20.88 9.11
N GLU A 33 18.68 -21.61 9.96
CA GLU A 33 20.10 -21.90 9.74
C GLU A 33 20.33 -22.79 8.51
N SER A 34 19.33 -23.58 8.10
CA SER A 34 19.48 -24.51 6.97
C SER A 34 19.22 -23.89 5.61
N CYS A 35 18.30 -22.92 5.49
CA CYS A 35 17.94 -22.32 4.20
C CYS A 35 18.13 -20.80 4.14
N GLY A 36 18.63 -20.19 5.22
CA GLY A 36 18.87 -18.75 5.33
C GLY A 36 17.58 -17.91 5.30
N LEU A 37 16.41 -18.52 5.50
CA LEU A 37 15.15 -17.79 5.51
C LEU A 37 15.08 -16.95 6.79
N GLN A 38 15.02 -15.62 6.65
CA GLN A 38 14.85 -14.73 7.79
C GLN A 38 13.37 -14.70 8.23
N PHE A 39 13.09 -15.16 9.45
CA PHE A 39 11.75 -15.18 10.06
C PHE A 39 11.29 -13.81 10.54
N ARG A 40 12.23 -12.91 10.80
CA ARG A 40 11.97 -11.51 11.15
C ARG A 40 12.85 -10.64 10.28
N PRO A 41 12.42 -10.26 9.07
CA PRO A 41 13.13 -9.27 8.29
C PRO A 41 12.95 -7.92 9.01
N HIS A 42 13.85 -7.65 9.96
CA HIS A 42 13.94 -6.39 10.71
C HIS A 42 14.01 -5.17 9.79
N GLU A 43 14.34 -5.38 8.51
CA GLU A 43 14.38 -4.37 7.47
C GLU A 43 13.02 -3.83 7.03
N LEU A 44 11.94 -4.60 7.22
CA LEU A 44 10.61 -4.16 6.80
C LEU A 44 10.01 -3.13 7.76
N GLY A 45 10.37 -3.18 9.04
CA GLY A 45 9.80 -2.37 10.11
C GLY A 45 8.42 -2.88 10.55
N GLU A 46 8.10 -2.64 11.82
CA GLU A 46 6.83 -3.05 12.44
C GLU A 46 5.62 -2.49 11.68
N PRO A 47 4.49 -3.22 11.62
CA PRO A 47 3.21 -2.62 11.28
C PRO A 47 2.95 -1.39 12.15
N LEU A 48 2.50 -0.28 11.56
CA LEU A 48 2.38 1.04 12.23
C LEU A 48 3.71 1.64 12.77
N GLY A 49 4.85 0.99 12.55
CA GLY A 49 6.16 1.51 12.92
C GLY A 49 6.67 2.61 11.99
N PRO A 50 7.91 3.10 12.19
CA PRO A 50 8.48 4.23 11.44
C PRO A 50 8.68 3.97 9.93
N ARG A 51 8.54 2.74 9.47
CA ARG A 51 8.58 2.35 8.05
C ARG A 51 7.22 1.88 7.52
N SER A 52 6.17 2.03 8.31
CA SER A 52 4.80 1.68 7.93
C SER A 52 4.29 2.57 6.80
N PHE A 53 3.27 2.09 6.10
CA PHE A 53 2.52 2.88 5.14
C PHE A 53 2.08 4.23 5.72
N PHE A 54 1.60 4.28 6.96
CA PHE A 54 1.08 5.49 7.59
C PHE A 54 2.17 6.53 7.80
N THR A 55 3.34 6.14 8.30
CA THR A 55 4.48 7.03 8.45
C THR A 55 4.99 7.53 7.09
N LEU A 56 5.09 6.64 6.09
CA LEU A 56 5.49 7.03 4.74
C LEU A 56 4.51 8.05 4.13
N LYS A 57 3.21 7.87 4.37
CA LYS A 57 2.15 8.77 3.91
C LYS A 57 2.28 10.14 4.58
N GLU A 58 2.45 10.18 5.89
CA GLU A 58 2.61 11.41 6.66
C GLU A 58 3.87 12.20 6.25
N GLU A 59 5.01 11.51 6.09
CA GLU A 59 6.25 12.12 5.58
C GLU A 59 6.04 12.79 4.22
N PHE A 60 5.32 12.11 3.32
CA PHE A 60 5.04 12.64 1.99
C PHE A 60 4.09 13.84 2.02
N GLU A 61 3.04 13.78 2.83
CA GLU A 61 2.09 14.88 3.00
C GLU A 61 2.74 16.11 3.62
N GLY A 62 3.62 15.95 4.60
CA GLY A 62 4.43 17.04 5.17
C GLY A 62 5.34 17.70 4.13
N GLN A 63 5.91 16.92 3.20
CA GLN A 63 6.76 17.45 2.13
C GLN A 63 5.98 18.10 0.97
N LYS A 64 4.68 17.80 0.83
CA LYS A 64 3.82 18.26 -0.27
C LYS A 64 3.70 19.78 -0.33
N ASN A 65 3.76 20.44 0.83
CA ASN A 65 3.63 21.90 0.97
C ASN A 65 4.91 22.66 0.62
N ILE A 66 6.07 22.01 0.64
CA ILE A 66 7.38 22.69 0.53
C ILE A 66 7.89 22.77 -0.91
N PHE A 67 7.47 21.85 -1.79
CA PHE A 67 8.08 21.72 -3.12
C PHE A 67 7.06 21.78 -4.25
N THR A 68 6.95 22.89 -4.97
CA THR A 68 6.09 23.02 -6.17
C THR A 68 6.77 22.54 -7.46
N LYS A 69 8.10 22.69 -7.59
CA LYS A 69 8.89 22.26 -8.78
C LYS A 69 9.43 20.82 -8.73
N ARG A 70 9.71 20.26 -7.54
CA ARG A 70 10.26 18.89 -7.36
C ARG A 70 9.20 17.80 -7.17
N LYS A 71 7.91 18.13 -7.30
CA LYS A 71 6.79 17.21 -7.05
C LYS A 71 6.92 15.88 -7.80
N SER A 72 7.40 15.89 -9.04
CA SER A 72 7.50 14.67 -9.86
C SER A 72 8.57 13.70 -9.34
N MET A 73 9.72 14.18 -8.86
CA MET A 73 10.79 13.33 -8.34
C MET A 73 10.44 12.79 -6.95
N ILE A 74 9.95 13.64 -6.06
CA ILE A 74 9.54 13.24 -4.71
C ILE A 74 8.42 12.20 -4.79
N PHE A 75 7.41 12.44 -5.65
CA PHE A 75 6.34 11.48 -5.88
C PHE A 75 6.84 10.13 -6.42
N LYS A 76 7.81 10.13 -7.34
CA LYS A 76 8.42 8.89 -7.84
C LYS A 76 9.13 8.10 -6.72
N ILE A 77 9.89 8.78 -5.86
CA ILE A 77 10.58 8.16 -4.72
C ILE A 77 9.55 7.60 -3.73
N TYR A 78 8.54 8.40 -3.36
CA TYR A 78 7.46 7.98 -2.48
C TYR A 78 6.72 6.74 -3.02
N ARG A 79 6.31 6.78 -4.29
CA ARG A 79 5.69 5.63 -4.97
C ARG A 79 6.56 4.38 -4.91
N LYS A 80 7.88 4.52 -5.13
CA LYS A 80 8.82 3.39 -5.03
C LYS A 80 8.84 2.82 -3.61
N LYS A 81 8.89 3.67 -2.58
CA LYS A 81 8.83 3.23 -1.16
C LYS A 81 7.54 2.45 -0.87
N LEU A 82 6.38 2.94 -1.33
CA LEU A 82 5.10 2.26 -1.15
C LEU A 82 5.05 0.88 -1.82
N ILE A 83 5.57 0.76 -3.04
CA ILE A 83 5.61 -0.54 -3.75
C ILE A 83 6.53 -1.52 -3.01
N LEU A 84 7.68 -1.05 -2.51
CA LEU A 84 8.58 -1.88 -1.71
C LEU A 84 7.91 -2.34 -0.41
N ARG A 85 7.21 -1.44 0.30
CA ARG A 85 6.45 -1.80 1.50
C ARG A 85 5.32 -2.78 1.18
N PHE A 86 4.64 -2.64 0.05
CA PHE A 86 3.59 -3.58 -0.34
C PHE A 86 4.14 -4.99 -0.60
N ARG A 87 5.28 -5.10 -1.30
CA ARG A 87 5.95 -6.40 -1.51
C ARG A 87 6.41 -7.03 -0.19
N ALA A 88 7.02 -6.22 0.66
CA ALA A 88 7.41 -6.61 2.00
C ALA A 88 6.24 -7.19 2.81
N LEU A 89 5.09 -6.51 2.79
CA LEU A 89 3.89 -7.02 3.45
C LEU A 89 3.37 -8.30 2.76
N LEU A 90 3.42 -8.42 1.43
CA LEU A 90 3.02 -9.66 0.76
C LEU A 90 3.96 -10.85 1.05
N GLU A 91 5.26 -10.60 1.23
CA GLU A 91 6.20 -11.62 1.67
C GLU A 91 5.92 -12.02 3.12
N ALA A 92 5.59 -11.05 3.96
CA ALA A 92 5.23 -11.28 5.36
C ALA A 92 3.96 -12.14 5.54
N LEU A 93 3.13 -12.31 4.51
CA LEU A 93 1.99 -13.24 4.53
C LEU A 93 2.38 -14.70 4.70
N GLU A 94 3.60 -15.07 4.32
CA GLU A 94 4.09 -16.45 4.44
C GLU A 94 4.49 -16.81 5.88
N TYR A 95 4.57 -15.83 6.77
CA TYR A 95 4.97 -16.04 8.16
C TYR A 95 3.75 -16.21 9.07
N SER A 96 3.89 -17.05 10.09
CA SER A 96 2.92 -17.16 11.16
C SER A 96 3.12 -16.00 12.15
N PHE A 97 2.04 -15.30 12.47
CA PHE A 97 2.01 -14.33 13.54
C PHE A 97 1.64 -15.03 14.84
N ASP A 98 2.45 -14.83 15.88
CA ASP A 98 2.25 -15.46 17.19
C ASP A 98 1.03 -14.88 17.94
N ASP A 99 0.60 -13.68 17.55
CA ASP A 99 -0.46 -12.91 18.19
C ASP A 99 -1.49 -12.37 17.18
N LEU A 100 -2.76 -12.39 17.58
CA LEU A 100 -3.89 -11.99 16.75
C LEU A 100 -3.90 -10.48 16.49
N ASP A 101 -3.51 -9.66 17.46
CA ASP A 101 -3.48 -8.20 17.29
C ASP A 101 -2.39 -7.78 16.28
N SER A 102 -1.24 -8.46 16.34
CA SER A 102 -0.15 -8.31 15.38
C SER A 102 -0.60 -8.66 13.96
N TRP A 103 -1.33 -9.78 13.81
CA TRP A 103 -1.93 -10.18 12.53
C TRP A 103 -2.95 -9.16 12.00
N ASN A 104 -3.83 -8.66 12.88
CA ASN A 104 -4.86 -7.69 12.51
C ASN A 104 -4.24 -6.37 12.06
N THR A 105 -3.22 -5.89 12.79
CA THR A 105 -2.51 -4.64 12.47
C THR A 105 -1.78 -4.75 11.13
N PHE A 106 -1.12 -5.89 10.91
CA PHE A 106 -0.46 -6.21 9.66
C PHE A 106 -1.45 -6.25 8.48
N ASN A 107 -2.56 -6.97 8.62
CA ASN A 107 -3.58 -7.07 7.58
C ASN A 107 -4.21 -5.72 7.28
N PHE A 108 -4.49 -4.94 8.31
CA PHE A 108 -5.03 -3.60 8.14
C PHE A 108 -4.10 -2.73 7.30
N GLU A 109 -2.80 -2.70 7.63
CA GLU A 109 -1.83 -1.94 6.84
C GLU A 109 -1.75 -2.43 5.39
N LEU A 110 -1.71 -3.75 5.17
CA LEU A 110 -1.66 -4.34 3.84
C LEU A 110 -2.87 -3.93 2.99
N LEU A 111 -4.08 -4.00 3.56
CA LEU A 111 -5.31 -3.64 2.86
C LEU A 111 -5.40 -2.13 2.58
N GLU A 112 -5.03 -1.28 3.54
CA GLU A 112 -4.98 0.17 3.35
C GLU A 112 -3.96 0.56 2.27
N LEU A 113 -2.77 -0.02 2.29
CA LEU A 113 -1.74 0.22 1.29
C LEU A 113 -2.19 -0.27 -0.10
N ALA A 114 -2.81 -1.45 -0.18
CA ALA A 114 -3.36 -1.98 -1.43
C ALA A 114 -4.40 -1.01 -2.01
N ARG A 115 -5.34 -0.53 -1.18
CA ARG A 115 -6.36 0.44 -1.58
C ARG A 115 -5.74 1.76 -2.03
N TYR A 116 -4.79 2.28 -1.27
CA TYR A 116 -4.09 3.51 -1.60
C TYR A 116 -3.37 3.40 -2.94
N LEU A 117 -2.63 2.32 -3.17
CA LEU A 117 -1.96 2.08 -4.44
C LEU A 117 -2.97 1.89 -5.58
N ALA A 118 -4.07 1.17 -5.36
CA ALA A 118 -5.10 0.90 -6.38
C ALA A 118 -5.85 2.15 -6.85
N SER A 119 -5.86 3.22 -6.05
CA SER A 119 -6.47 4.51 -6.44
C SER A 119 -5.82 5.14 -7.68
N SER A 120 -4.58 4.76 -8.03
CA SER A 120 -3.92 5.20 -9.26
C SER A 120 -3.95 4.12 -10.35
N PRO A 121 -4.45 4.43 -11.57
CA PRO A 121 -4.49 3.47 -12.67
C PRO A 121 -3.12 2.86 -13.02
N GLN A 122 -2.05 3.65 -12.90
CA GLN A 122 -0.68 3.21 -13.19
C GLN A 122 -0.16 2.17 -12.19
N ASN A 123 -0.65 2.20 -10.95
CA ASN A 123 -0.28 1.25 -9.91
C ASN A 123 -1.11 -0.02 -10.00
N LYS A 124 -2.36 0.07 -10.45
CA LYS A 124 -3.27 -1.07 -10.53
C LYS A 124 -2.71 -2.22 -11.36
N TYR A 125 -2.13 -1.92 -12.53
CA TYR A 125 -1.50 -2.95 -13.37
C TYR A 125 -0.33 -3.64 -12.64
N LEU A 126 0.51 -2.85 -11.99
CA LEU A 126 1.65 -3.36 -11.22
C LEU A 126 1.20 -4.22 -10.03
N LEU A 127 0.19 -3.76 -9.29
CA LEU A 127 -0.40 -4.48 -8.17
C LEU A 127 -0.97 -5.83 -8.60
N ASN A 128 -1.76 -5.86 -9.67
CA ASN A 128 -2.29 -7.11 -10.21
C ASN A 128 -1.17 -8.08 -10.58
N ARG A 129 -0.09 -7.59 -11.21
CA ARG A 129 1.06 -8.44 -11.52
C ARG A 129 1.71 -9.03 -10.27
N ILE A 130 1.96 -8.20 -9.26
CA ILE A 130 2.57 -8.64 -7.99
C ILE A 130 1.64 -9.63 -7.27
N LEU A 131 0.33 -9.39 -7.27
CA LEU A 131 -0.64 -10.29 -6.62
C LEU A 131 -0.81 -11.62 -7.32
N LEU A 132 -0.68 -11.64 -8.66
CA LEU A 132 -0.71 -12.90 -9.42
C LEU A 132 0.43 -13.84 -9.00
N GLU A 133 1.55 -13.32 -8.49
CA GLU A 133 2.64 -14.12 -7.91
C GLU A 133 2.22 -14.82 -6.60
N LYS A 134 1.13 -14.37 -5.96
CA LYS A 134 0.56 -14.92 -4.71
C LYS A 134 -0.84 -15.51 -4.91
N ARG A 135 -1.18 -15.96 -6.13
CA ARG A 135 -2.53 -16.46 -6.48
C ARG A 135 -3.05 -17.54 -5.52
N ASP A 136 -2.16 -18.42 -5.07
CA ASP A 136 -2.53 -19.57 -4.24
C ASP A 136 -2.65 -19.24 -2.75
N HIS A 137 -2.36 -17.98 -2.36
CA HIS A 137 -2.45 -17.55 -0.97
C HIS A 137 -3.92 -17.33 -0.56
N PRO A 138 -4.37 -17.77 0.64
CA PRO A 138 -5.76 -17.61 1.09
C PRO A 138 -6.27 -16.16 1.07
N GLN A 139 -5.38 -15.20 1.33
CA GLN A 139 -5.73 -13.77 1.29
C GLN A 139 -5.80 -13.18 -0.12
N PHE A 140 -5.38 -13.90 -1.17
CA PHE A 140 -5.40 -13.40 -2.54
C PHE A 140 -6.79 -12.90 -2.94
N PHE A 141 -7.84 -13.63 -2.56
CA PHE A 141 -9.22 -13.25 -2.91
C PHE A 141 -9.61 -11.89 -2.30
N GLU A 142 -9.35 -11.69 -1.02
CA GLU A 142 -9.65 -10.42 -0.32
C GLU A 142 -8.82 -9.26 -0.88
N LEU A 143 -7.52 -9.47 -1.13
CA LEU A 143 -6.65 -8.45 -1.71
C LEU A 143 -7.08 -8.08 -3.13
N ASN A 144 -7.40 -9.08 -3.96
CA ASN A 144 -7.89 -8.87 -5.31
C ASN A 144 -9.23 -8.12 -5.27
N LYS A 145 -10.15 -8.50 -4.36
CA LYS A 145 -11.41 -7.80 -4.15
C LYS A 145 -11.19 -6.33 -3.80
N VAL A 146 -10.29 -6.00 -2.88
CA VAL A 146 -9.97 -4.59 -2.54
C VAL A 146 -9.44 -3.81 -3.73
N ILE A 147 -8.57 -4.41 -4.55
CA ILE A 147 -8.01 -3.76 -5.74
C ILE A 147 -9.05 -3.60 -6.85
N GLN A 148 -10.01 -4.52 -6.94
CA GLN A 148 -11.16 -4.37 -7.82
C GLN A 148 -12.14 -3.33 -7.29
N ILE A 149 -12.46 -3.27 -5.99
CA ILE A 149 -13.36 -2.28 -5.38
C ILE A 149 -12.78 -0.87 -5.40
N GLY A 150 -11.46 -0.71 -5.34
CA GLY A 150 -10.80 0.56 -5.61
C GLY A 150 -11.12 1.16 -7.00
N ARG A 151 -11.82 0.41 -7.87
CA ARG A 151 -12.42 0.87 -9.14
C ARG A 151 -13.72 1.68 -8.95
N GLU A 152 -14.45 1.46 -7.87
CA GLU A 152 -15.82 1.95 -7.65
C GLU A 152 -15.93 3.00 -6.54
N ALA A 153 -14.97 3.03 -5.61
CA ALA A 153 -14.88 4.15 -4.70
C ALA A 153 -14.66 5.41 -5.55
N PRO A 154 -15.56 6.42 -5.50
CA PRO A 154 -15.25 7.70 -6.12
C PRO A 154 -13.89 8.08 -5.56
N LEU A 155 -12.97 8.42 -6.46
CA LEU A 155 -11.75 9.11 -6.09
C LEU A 155 -12.22 10.19 -5.12
N VAL A 156 -11.94 10.05 -3.82
CA VAL A 156 -11.67 11.25 -3.04
C VAL A 156 -10.49 11.80 -3.81
N GLU A 157 -10.80 12.76 -4.69
CA GLU A 157 -9.83 13.43 -5.52
C GLU A 157 -8.78 13.90 -4.52
N ILE A 158 -7.66 13.17 -4.44
CA ILE A 158 -6.48 13.67 -3.77
C ILE A 158 -6.07 14.78 -4.70
N ASP A 159 -6.60 15.97 -4.45
CA ASP A 159 -6.70 17.06 -5.40
C ASP A 159 -5.46 17.16 -6.26
N SER A 160 -5.56 16.58 -7.44
CA SER A 160 -5.10 17.23 -8.64
C SER A 160 -5.97 18.47 -8.79
N TYR A 161 -5.66 19.51 -8.02
CA TYR A 161 -6.18 20.86 -8.22
C TYR A 161 -5.95 21.30 -9.69
N PRO A 162 -6.74 22.25 -10.19
CA PRO A 162 -7.58 22.09 -11.36
C PRO A 162 -7.05 23.04 -12.42
N PHE A 163 -5.78 22.90 -12.80
CA PHE A 163 -5.22 23.86 -13.75
C PHE A 163 -5.47 23.47 -15.20
N LYS A 164 -5.65 22.18 -15.49
CA LYS A 164 -5.91 21.73 -16.87
C LYS A 164 -7.38 21.75 -17.25
N LYS A 165 -8.30 21.32 -16.37
CA LYS A 165 -9.75 21.37 -16.69
C LYS A 165 -10.26 22.79 -16.90
N THR A 166 -9.78 23.77 -16.12
CA THR A 166 -10.19 25.17 -16.30
C THR A 166 -9.63 25.77 -17.58
N ILE A 167 -8.41 25.41 -18.00
CA ILE A 167 -7.86 25.84 -19.30
C ILE A 167 -8.62 25.18 -20.46
N TYR A 168 -8.93 23.88 -20.40
CA TYR A 168 -9.74 23.24 -21.46
C TYR A 168 -11.17 23.78 -21.51
N PHE A 169 -11.78 24.07 -20.37
CA PHE A 169 -13.13 24.66 -20.30
C PHE A 169 -13.16 26.12 -20.76
N LEU A 170 -12.15 26.93 -20.39
CA LEU A 170 -11.98 28.30 -20.90
C LEU A 170 -11.65 28.32 -22.39
N CYS A 171 -10.79 27.42 -22.88
CA CYS A 171 -10.52 27.28 -24.32
C CYS A 171 -11.75 26.82 -25.10
N PHE A 172 -12.57 25.93 -24.53
CA PHE A 172 -13.83 25.48 -25.13
C PHE A 172 -14.88 26.61 -25.18
N LEU A 173 -15.02 27.39 -24.10
CA LEU A 173 -15.88 28.57 -24.08
C LEU A 173 -15.43 29.64 -25.08
N LEU A 174 -14.12 29.90 -25.19
CA LEU A 174 -13.57 30.86 -26.16
C LEU A 174 -13.75 30.43 -27.62
N LEU A 175 -13.82 29.12 -27.90
CA LEU A 175 -14.14 28.60 -29.24
C LEU A 175 -15.64 28.66 -29.57
N LEU A 176 -16.52 28.63 -28.58
CA LEU A 176 -17.98 28.70 -28.79
C LEU A 176 -18.50 30.13 -29.00
N VAL A 177 -17.86 31.14 -28.39
CA VAL A 177 -18.27 32.55 -28.56
C VAL A 177 -18.35 33.00 -30.03
N PRO A 178 -17.37 32.76 -30.92
CA PRO A 178 -17.47 33.18 -32.32
C PRO A 178 -18.54 32.41 -33.11
N ILE A 179 -18.82 31.14 -32.76
CA ILE A 179 -19.85 30.32 -33.41
C ILE A 179 -21.24 30.87 -33.08
N CYS A 180 -21.49 31.24 -31.82
CA CYS A 180 -22.75 31.87 -31.41
C CYS A 180 -22.96 33.25 -32.05
N MET A 181 -21.89 34.05 -32.21
CA MET A 181 -22.00 35.35 -32.90
C MET A 181 -22.27 35.20 -34.42
N PHE A 182 -21.76 34.15 -35.05
CA PHE A 182 -22.06 33.86 -36.46
C PHE A 182 -23.52 33.45 -36.66
N LEU A 183 -24.06 32.57 -35.80
CA LEU A 183 -25.44 32.11 -35.90
C LEU A 183 -26.47 33.22 -35.64
N ASN A 184 -26.15 34.18 -34.76
CA ASN A 184 -27.07 35.29 -34.48
C ASN A 184 -27.17 36.31 -35.64
N LYS A 185 -26.17 36.38 -36.52
CA LYS A 185 -26.22 37.23 -37.72
C LYS A 185 -27.15 36.69 -38.82
N PHE A 186 -27.36 35.38 -38.88
CA PHE A 186 -28.25 34.77 -39.88
C PHE A 186 -29.74 34.85 -39.51
N TYR A 187 -30.06 35.04 -38.23
CA TYR A 187 -31.44 35.18 -37.76
C TYR A 187 -32.04 36.58 -37.97
N PHE A 188 -31.26 37.56 -38.45
CA PHE A 188 -31.71 38.95 -38.59
C PHE A 188 -31.91 39.40 -40.06
N ILE A 189 -31.82 38.47 -41.03
CA ILE A 189 -31.98 38.76 -42.47
C ILE A 189 -33.16 37.96 -43.07
N ALA A 190 -34.02 37.37 -42.23
CA ALA A 190 -35.25 36.71 -42.67
C ALA A 190 -36.49 37.52 -42.25
#